data_AF-A0A2D0HC22-F1
#
_entry.id   AF-A0A2D0HC22-F1
#
_cell.length_a   1.000
_cell.length_b   1.000
_cell.length_c   1.000
_cell.angle_alpha   90.00
_cell.angle_beta   90.00
_cell.angle_gamma   90.00
#
_symmetry.space_group_name_H-M   'P 1'
#
loop_
_entity.id
_entity.type
_entity.pdbx_description
1 polymer ?
#
loop_
_entity_poly.entity_id
_entity_poly.type
_entity_poly.pdbx_seq_one_letter_code
_entity_poly.pdbx_strand_id
1 'polypeptide(L)'
;MSLVSDIVLLQDLTSSSNEGVVQLKALLPATVNRLTNPKLAKIFGDDLKFGIASFKDKPLVPFGGYADYVYRPEVALTNNVTTIKDKIFDFEAFGGNDGPESQLFALLFAALDNGSLGYRVGSFRVVIIATDGIYHVAGDRAAVIPSDTIANNGDGIADAFEDYPQVGQVKTALEANNIIPIFLTTSNVATDYETLVTQLGRGGVLSLGSKSENLADVIKEAVAQTRNVISTDVATTKGDDTFSWGDFSAGNKVIFAGDGDDSISLFGVIGNHYIDGGAGSDILVGGAGADKIDGGSDDDNLLGNNGNDILFGSSGKDILIGNKGNDYLQGDSGDDLLEGGSGSDKFAFATGSKFNIRELGVDTISDFTPGKDKIQLSKSTFTALSNSVFPTQLNSADFATVTDDTLAASSSAAIVYNSANGSLFYNPNGSADDFAEINSGGKFAQLDATYFPALTTASFEVVF
;
A
#
# COMPACT_ATOMS: atom_id res chain seq x y z
N MET A 1 -2.00 -24.26 -8.68
CA MET A 1 -1.33 -24.54 -7.40
C MET A 1 -1.39 -23.24 -6.63
N SER A 2 -1.98 -23.20 -5.43
CA SER A 2 -2.06 -21.94 -4.67
C SER A 2 -0.64 -21.43 -4.40
N LEU A 3 -0.36 -20.19 -4.80
CA LEU A 3 0.94 -19.56 -4.64
C LEU A 3 1.02 -18.90 -3.26
N VAL A 4 1.33 -19.72 -2.24
CA VAL A 4 1.58 -19.27 -0.87
C VAL A 4 2.77 -18.30 -0.89
N SER A 5 2.54 -17.05 -0.50
CA SER A 5 3.55 -15.98 -0.59
C SER A 5 3.77 -15.32 0.77
N ASP A 6 5.01 -15.26 1.23
CA ASP A 6 5.41 -14.60 2.48
C ASP A 6 6.23 -13.36 2.14
N ILE A 7 5.70 -12.20 2.48
CA ILE A 7 6.40 -10.93 2.32
C ILE A 7 6.80 -10.45 3.71
N VAL A 8 8.06 -10.10 3.88
CA VAL A 8 8.56 -9.51 5.13
C VAL A 8 9.13 -8.15 4.80
N LEU A 9 8.59 -7.11 5.46
CA LEU A 9 9.23 -5.80 5.46
C LEU A 9 10.27 -5.77 6.58
N LEU A 10 11.53 -5.55 6.23
CA LEU A 10 12.65 -5.38 7.13
C LEU A 10 12.98 -3.89 7.21
N GLN A 11 12.43 -3.24 8.24
CA GLN A 11 12.43 -1.79 8.39
C GLN A 11 13.67 -1.28 9.12
N ASP A 12 14.34 -0.31 8.52
CA ASP A 12 15.38 0.50 9.16
C ASP A 12 14.74 1.46 10.18
N LEU A 13 15.13 1.39 11.45
CA LEU A 13 14.64 2.25 12.54
C LEU A 13 15.74 3.13 13.15
N THR A 14 16.77 3.45 12.39
CA THR A 14 17.83 4.41 12.73
C THR A 14 17.32 5.84 12.63
N SER A 15 18.14 6.84 12.99
CA SER A 15 17.70 8.23 13.00
C SER A 15 17.50 8.80 11.58
N SER A 16 18.18 8.27 10.56
CA SER A 16 18.06 8.75 9.17
C SER A 16 16.69 8.41 8.57
N SER A 17 16.12 7.26 8.94
CA SER A 17 14.87 6.76 8.38
C SER A 17 13.59 7.40 8.96
N ASN A 18 13.70 8.44 9.81
CA ASN A 18 12.54 8.99 10.54
C ASN A 18 11.42 9.50 9.63
N GLU A 19 11.74 10.15 8.51
CA GLU A 19 10.72 10.55 7.53
C GLU A 19 10.06 9.33 6.86
N GLY A 20 10.85 8.31 6.51
CA GLY A 20 10.33 7.06 5.95
C GLY A 20 9.42 6.29 6.90
N VAL A 21 9.69 6.30 8.21
CA VAL A 21 8.80 5.72 9.23
C VAL A 21 7.47 6.47 9.33
N VAL A 22 7.44 7.78 9.08
CA VAL A 22 6.17 8.52 9.01
C VAL A 22 5.34 8.06 7.81
N GLN A 23 5.94 7.93 6.63
CA GLN A 23 5.23 7.43 5.44
C GLN A 23 4.80 5.97 5.58
N LEU A 24 5.63 5.12 6.20
CA LEU A 24 5.28 3.73 6.50
C LEU A 24 3.97 3.63 7.28
N LYS A 25 3.79 4.47 8.30
CA LYS A 25 2.57 4.49 9.12
C LYS A 25 1.34 4.91 8.33
N ALA A 26 1.51 5.80 7.35
CA ALA A 26 0.43 6.28 6.49
C ALA A 26 0.04 5.24 5.43
N LEU A 27 1.02 4.66 4.75
CA LEU A 27 0.80 3.94 3.49
C LEU A 27 0.67 2.42 3.67
N LEU A 28 1.46 1.80 4.56
CA LEU A 28 1.56 0.34 4.62
C LEU A 28 0.23 -0.39 4.87
N PRO A 29 -0.67 0.07 5.77
CA PRO A 29 -1.94 -0.63 5.99
C PRO A 29 -2.79 -0.75 4.72
N ALA A 30 -2.88 0.33 3.93
CA ALA A 30 -3.58 0.34 2.65
C ALA A 30 -2.89 -0.57 1.63
N THR A 31 -1.56 -0.51 1.55
CA THR A 31 -0.76 -1.39 0.67
C THR A 31 -1.00 -2.86 0.98
N VAL A 32 -1.02 -3.27 2.26
CA VAL A 32 -1.27 -4.67 2.64
C VAL A 32 -2.70 -5.09 2.30
N ASN A 33 -3.71 -4.23 2.54
CA ASN A 33 -5.09 -4.50 2.10
C ASN A 33 -5.16 -4.72 0.59
N ARG A 34 -4.44 -3.92 -0.20
CA ARG A 34 -4.39 -4.05 -1.66
C ARG A 34 -3.73 -5.36 -2.10
N LEU A 35 -2.54 -5.66 -1.58
CA LEU A 35 -1.78 -6.89 -1.91
C LEU A 35 -2.52 -8.17 -1.52
N THR A 36 -3.31 -8.13 -0.46
CA THR A 36 -4.09 -9.29 0.03
C THR A 36 -5.50 -9.37 -0.55
N ASN A 37 -5.88 -8.43 -1.42
CA ASN A 37 -7.20 -8.42 -2.03
C ASN A 37 -7.40 -9.67 -2.93
N PRO A 38 -8.43 -10.51 -2.68
CA PRO A 38 -8.67 -11.70 -3.48
C PRO A 38 -8.92 -11.42 -4.97
N LYS A 39 -9.36 -10.22 -5.32
CA LYS A 39 -9.54 -9.80 -6.73
C LYS A 39 -8.20 -9.57 -7.45
N LEU A 40 -7.12 -9.33 -6.71
CA LEU A 40 -5.75 -9.10 -7.21
C LEU A 40 -4.83 -10.30 -7.03
N ALA A 41 -5.37 -11.43 -6.53
CA ALA A 41 -4.62 -12.64 -6.23
C ALA A 41 -3.84 -13.24 -7.42
N LYS A 42 -4.30 -13.03 -8.66
CA LYS A 42 -3.56 -13.44 -9.86
C LYS A 42 -2.23 -12.70 -10.05
N ILE A 43 -2.13 -11.50 -9.50
CA ILE A 43 -0.96 -10.62 -9.59
C ILE A 43 -0.08 -10.87 -8.37
N PHE A 44 -0.63 -10.67 -7.16
CA PHE A 44 0.15 -10.67 -5.92
C PHE A 44 0.19 -12.03 -5.19
N GLY A 45 -0.77 -12.92 -5.45
CA GLY A 45 -0.84 -14.27 -4.87
C GLY A 45 -2.16 -14.56 -4.15
N ASP A 46 -2.57 -15.84 -4.15
CA ASP A 46 -3.85 -16.29 -3.58
C ASP A 46 -3.84 -16.46 -2.05
N ASP A 47 -2.66 -16.53 -1.44
CA ASP A 47 -2.45 -16.72 0.00
C ASP A 47 -1.21 -15.95 0.46
N LEU A 48 -1.27 -14.63 0.30
CA LEU A 48 -0.21 -13.70 0.72
C LEU A 48 -0.32 -13.38 2.22
N LYS A 49 0.80 -13.46 2.93
CA LYS A 49 0.94 -12.96 4.30
C LYS A 49 2.07 -11.96 4.39
N PHE A 50 1.88 -10.97 5.26
CA PHE A 50 2.83 -9.90 5.49
C PHE A 50 3.37 -10.00 6.92
N GLY A 51 4.68 -9.89 7.07
CA GLY A 51 5.41 -9.87 8.33
C GLY A 51 6.28 -8.63 8.41
N ILE A 52 6.68 -8.26 9.62
CA ILE A 52 7.55 -7.10 9.84
C ILE A 52 8.69 -7.51 10.76
N ALA A 53 9.89 -7.13 10.39
CA ALA A 53 11.06 -7.11 11.24
C ALA A 53 11.70 -5.73 11.14
N SER A 54 12.59 -5.42 12.08
CA SER A 54 13.30 -4.15 12.11
C SER A 54 14.76 -4.35 12.46
N PHE A 55 15.57 -3.34 12.18
CA PHE A 55 16.97 -3.28 12.58
C PHE A 55 17.40 -1.84 12.81
N LYS A 56 18.55 -1.68 13.47
CA LYS A 56 19.26 -0.42 13.63
C LYS A 56 20.73 -0.66 13.30
N ASP A 57 21.58 -0.59 14.31
CA ASP A 57 22.96 -1.01 14.19
C ASP A 57 23.40 -1.89 15.37
N LYS A 58 24.67 -2.30 15.35
CA LYS A 58 25.29 -2.99 16.47
C LYS A 58 25.20 -2.13 17.73
N PRO A 59 24.79 -2.68 18.88
CA PRO A 59 24.73 -1.96 20.16
C PRO A 59 26.12 -1.71 20.76
N LEU A 60 26.97 -0.98 20.03
CA LEU A 60 28.38 -0.80 20.32
C LEU A 60 28.87 0.53 19.76
N VAL A 61 29.30 1.44 20.64
CA VAL A 61 29.94 2.70 20.23
C VAL A 61 31.29 2.41 19.55
N PRO A 62 31.61 3.04 18.40
CA PRO A 62 30.92 4.18 17.78
C PRO A 62 29.85 3.86 16.72
N PHE A 63 29.53 2.60 16.47
CA PHE A 63 28.55 2.13 15.47
C PHE A 63 27.12 2.53 15.87
N GLY A 64 26.49 1.77 16.77
CA GLY A 64 25.20 2.10 17.36
C GLY A 64 25.25 2.55 18.81
N GLY A 65 24.11 3.02 19.31
CA GLY A 65 23.87 3.25 20.73
C GLY A 65 23.67 1.95 21.50
N TYR A 66 23.84 1.96 22.83
CA TYR A 66 23.68 0.74 23.65
C TYR A 66 22.28 0.11 23.62
N ALA A 67 21.27 0.86 23.15
CA ALA A 67 19.89 0.37 23.00
C ALA A 67 19.57 -0.09 21.57
N ASP A 68 20.53 0.03 20.65
CA ASP A 68 20.36 -0.42 19.27
C ASP A 68 20.36 -1.94 19.20
N TYR A 69 20.01 -2.48 18.04
CA TYR A 69 19.96 -3.90 17.79
C TYR A 69 20.07 -4.16 16.30
N VAL A 70 20.62 -5.31 15.95
CA VAL A 70 20.89 -5.71 14.57
C VAL A 70 19.71 -6.40 13.87
N TYR A 71 18.75 -6.92 14.63
CA TYR A 71 17.53 -7.54 14.11
C TYR A 71 16.50 -7.72 15.22
N ARG A 72 15.23 -7.43 14.93
CA ARG A 72 14.11 -7.72 15.81
C ARG A 72 12.88 -8.12 14.99
N PRO A 73 12.29 -9.31 15.19
CA PRO A 73 10.98 -9.62 14.62
C PRO A 73 9.90 -8.80 15.33
N GLU A 74 9.03 -8.15 14.57
CA GLU A 74 8.02 -7.21 15.08
C GLU A 74 6.60 -7.74 14.92
N VAL A 75 6.30 -8.33 13.76
CA VAL A 75 5.00 -8.93 13.42
C VAL A 75 5.25 -10.24 12.68
N ALA A 76 4.75 -11.35 13.25
CA ALA A 76 4.73 -12.64 12.55
C ALA A 76 3.80 -12.58 11.32
N LEU A 77 4.09 -13.40 10.31
CA LEU A 77 3.35 -13.43 9.04
C LEU A 77 1.84 -13.56 9.26
N THR A 78 1.10 -12.53 8.84
CA THR A 78 -0.35 -12.40 9.04
C THR A 78 -1.02 -11.76 7.82
N ASN A 79 -2.34 -11.92 7.72
CA ASN A 79 -3.19 -11.14 6.82
C ASN A 79 -4.10 -10.17 7.60
N ASN A 80 -3.88 -10.04 8.90
CA ASN A 80 -4.61 -9.11 9.75
C ASN A 80 -3.96 -7.73 9.67
N VAL A 81 -4.56 -6.84 8.88
CA VAL A 81 -4.07 -5.47 8.69
C VAL A 81 -4.13 -4.63 9.96
N THR A 82 -5.07 -4.90 10.87
CA THR A 82 -5.11 -4.22 12.18
C THR A 82 -3.86 -4.55 13.01
N THR A 83 -3.42 -5.82 13.04
CA THR A 83 -2.17 -6.20 13.74
C THR A 83 -0.94 -5.48 13.18
N ILE A 84 -0.87 -5.33 11.86
CA ILE A 84 0.21 -4.61 11.19
C ILE A 84 0.15 -3.12 11.54
N LYS A 85 -1.03 -2.52 11.42
CA LYS A 85 -1.28 -1.10 11.74
C LYS A 85 -0.89 -0.80 13.18
N ASP A 86 -1.42 -1.53 14.15
CA ASP A 86 -1.14 -1.29 15.57
C ASP A 86 0.36 -1.30 15.86
N LYS A 87 1.10 -2.23 15.24
CA LYS A 87 2.53 -2.37 15.48
C LYS A 87 3.36 -1.25 14.84
N ILE A 88 3.09 -0.86 13.59
CA ILE A 88 3.88 0.18 12.93
C ILE A 88 3.66 1.55 13.58
N PHE A 89 2.50 1.80 14.19
CA PHE A 89 2.24 3.05 14.89
C PHE A 89 3.16 3.25 16.11
N ASP A 90 3.60 2.16 16.74
CA ASP A 90 4.59 2.14 17.84
C ASP A 90 6.04 2.33 17.37
N PHE A 91 6.32 2.37 16.06
CA PHE A 91 7.69 2.52 15.57
C PHE A 91 8.25 3.91 15.83
N GLU A 92 9.50 3.94 16.29
CA GLU A 92 10.28 5.15 16.52
C GLU A 92 11.67 4.97 15.92
N ALA A 93 12.01 5.87 15.00
CA ALA A 93 13.29 5.97 14.33
C ALA A 93 14.28 6.76 15.22
N PHE A 94 15.34 6.09 15.70
CA PHE A 94 16.40 6.67 16.52
C PHE A 94 17.61 5.74 16.58
N GLY A 95 18.79 6.23 16.99
CA GLY A 95 20.02 5.41 17.00
C GLY A 95 20.69 5.41 15.63
N GLY A 96 21.67 4.51 15.43
CA GLY A 96 22.64 4.60 14.32
C GLY A 96 23.54 5.82 14.53
N ASN A 97 24.72 5.62 15.14
CA ASN A 97 25.61 6.74 15.48
C ASN A 97 26.65 7.03 14.39
N ASP A 98 26.80 6.14 13.40
CA ASP A 98 27.56 6.39 12.18
C ASP A 98 26.66 6.33 10.93
N GLY A 99 27.29 6.21 9.75
CA GLY A 99 26.58 6.34 8.47
C GLY A 99 26.09 5.00 7.90
N PRO A 100 26.92 3.94 7.87
CA PRO A 100 26.46 2.61 7.53
C PRO A 100 25.67 1.97 8.68
N GLU A 101 24.76 1.06 8.35
CA GLU A 101 23.92 0.40 9.35
C GLU A 101 24.01 -1.13 9.24
N SER A 102 23.15 -1.88 9.94
CA SER A 102 23.25 -3.34 10.05
C SER A 102 22.46 -4.17 9.02
N GLN A 103 22.13 -3.62 7.83
CA GLN A 103 21.27 -4.25 6.81
C GLN A 103 21.68 -5.70 6.48
N LEU A 104 22.98 -6.00 6.28
CA LEU A 104 23.45 -7.36 5.98
C LEU A 104 23.26 -8.32 7.16
N PHE A 105 23.43 -7.82 8.39
CA PHE A 105 23.19 -8.57 9.62
C PHE A 105 21.71 -8.90 9.75
N ALA A 106 20.86 -7.89 9.58
CA ALA A 106 19.42 -8.02 9.62
C ALA A 106 18.90 -9.00 8.56
N LEU A 107 19.44 -8.94 7.34
CA LEU A 107 19.05 -9.84 6.24
C LEU A 107 19.49 -11.28 6.49
N LEU A 108 20.68 -11.51 7.05
CA LEU A 108 21.10 -12.85 7.47
C LEU A 108 20.13 -13.44 8.50
N PHE A 109 19.71 -12.64 9.48
CA PHE A 109 18.81 -13.08 10.54
C PHE A 109 17.41 -13.34 10.02
N ALA A 110 16.88 -12.43 9.20
CA ALA A 110 15.61 -12.63 8.51
C ALA A 110 15.65 -13.89 7.64
N ALA A 111 16.79 -14.25 7.07
CA ALA A 111 16.93 -15.47 6.27
C ALA A 111 16.99 -16.75 7.10
N LEU A 112 17.53 -16.68 8.32
CA LEU A 112 17.69 -17.81 9.25
C LEU A 112 16.58 -17.89 10.31
N ASP A 113 15.62 -16.97 10.27
CA ASP A 113 14.52 -16.90 11.25
C ASP A 113 13.72 -18.21 11.27
N ASN A 114 13.85 -18.95 12.38
CA ASN A 114 13.28 -20.27 12.55
C ASN A 114 12.08 -20.25 13.52
N GLY A 115 11.13 -19.36 13.27
CA GLY A 115 9.79 -19.43 13.84
C GLY A 115 9.24 -18.14 14.42
N SER A 116 10.03 -17.08 14.52
CA SER A 116 9.55 -15.79 15.04
C SER A 116 8.68 -15.08 14.00
N LEU A 117 9.14 -15.02 12.74
CA LEU A 117 8.36 -14.53 11.61
C LEU A 117 7.36 -15.59 11.12
N GLY A 118 7.69 -16.87 11.29
CA GLY A 118 6.80 -17.99 10.97
C GLY A 118 6.69 -18.32 9.49
N TYR A 119 7.81 -18.25 8.73
CA TYR A 119 7.82 -18.57 7.31
C TYR A 119 7.18 -19.93 7.01
N ARG A 120 6.29 -19.95 6.02
CA ARG A 120 5.54 -21.15 5.65
C ARG A 120 6.40 -22.06 4.78
N VAL A 121 6.19 -23.37 4.91
CA VAL A 121 6.93 -24.36 4.10
C VAL A 121 6.47 -24.27 2.65
N GLY A 122 7.43 -24.16 1.73
CA GLY A 122 7.15 -24.07 0.29
C GLY A 122 6.58 -22.72 -0.16
N SER A 123 6.58 -21.70 0.70
CA SER A 123 6.19 -20.36 0.30
C SER A 123 7.22 -19.71 -0.62
N PHE A 124 6.72 -18.87 -1.50
CA PHE A 124 7.49 -17.86 -2.19
C PHE A 124 7.81 -16.74 -1.20
N ARG A 125 9.09 -16.46 -0.94
CA ARG A 125 9.50 -15.54 0.13
C ARG A 125 10.23 -14.33 -0.44
N VAL A 126 9.74 -13.15 -0.07
CA VAL A 126 10.37 -11.87 -0.39
C VAL A 126 10.66 -11.13 0.90
N VAL A 127 11.89 -10.66 1.05
CA VAL A 127 12.27 -9.75 2.14
C VAL A 127 12.54 -8.39 1.50
N ILE A 128 11.70 -7.42 1.82
CA ILE A 128 11.79 -6.05 1.32
C ILE A 128 12.51 -5.21 2.38
N ILE A 129 13.55 -4.48 2.00
CA ILE A 129 14.34 -3.63 2.90
C ILE A 129 14.22 -2.19 2.40
N ALA A 130 13.65 -1.31 3.20
CA ALA A 130 13.61 0.12 2.92
C ALA A 130 14.70 0.82 3.72
N THR A 131 15.59 1.54 3.04
CA THR A 131 16.74 2.22 3.68
C THR A 131 17.24 3.38 2.81
N ASP A 132 17.79 4.39 3.48
CA ASP A 132 18.42 5.57 2.88
C ASP A 132 19.95 5.60 3.08
N GLY A 133 20.47 4.63 3.85
CA GLY A 133 21.87 4.49 4.22
C GLY A 133 22.58 3.34 3.52
N ILE A 134 23.92 3.42 3.53
CA ILE A 134 24.77 2.29 3.14
C ILE A 134 24.82 1.25 4.27
N TYR A 135 25.41 0.09 4.00
CA TYR A 135 25.48 -1.02 4.95
C TYR A 135 26.92 -1.30 5.39
N HIS A 136 27.07 -1.74 6.63
CA HIS A 136 28.33 -2.27 7.12
C HIS A 136 28.70 -3.60 6.46
N VAL A 137 30.01 -3.82 6.29
CA VAL A 137 30.59 -5.05 5.74
C VAL A 137 31.56 -5.70 6.72
N ALA A 138 31.82 -7.00 6.52
CA ALA A 138 32.82 -7.72 7.30
C ALA A 138 34.18 -7.01 7.28
N GLY A 139 34.72 -6.71 8.47
CA GLY A 139 35.96 -5.99 8.65
C GLY A 139 35.78 -4.57 9.20
N ASP A 140 34.60 -3.97 9.06
CA ASP A 140 34.33 -2.60 9.56
C ASP A 140 34.50 -2.53 11.08
N ARG A 141 34.04 -3.56 11.80
CA ARG A 141 34.22 -3.64 13.25
C ARG A 141 35.69 -3.76 13.63
N ALA A 142 36.41 -4.67 12.98
CA ALA A 142 37.84 -4.87 13.20
C ALA A 142 38.66 -3.62 12.85
N ALA A 143 38.22 -2.79 11.90
CA ALA A 143 38.89 -1.54 11.56
C ALA A 143 38.81 -0.49 12.69
N VAL A 144 37.70 -0.46 13.44
CA VAL A 144 37.51 0.46 14.57
C VAL A 144 38.06 -0.11 15.88
N ILE A 145 37.95 -1.43 16.08
CA ILE A 145 38.45 -2.13 17.28
C ILE A 145 39.43 -3.23 16.83
N PRO A 146 40.71 -2.91 16.54
CA PRO A 146 41.67 -3.85 15.96
C PRO A 146 42.02 -5.05 16.83
N SER A 147 41.75 -4.98 18.14
CA SER A 147 41.91 -6.11 19.07
C SER A 147 40.79 -7.14 18.94
N ASP A 148 39.73 -6.81 18.22
CA ASP A 148 38.52 -7.61 18.12
C ASP A 148 38.25 -8.01 16.66
N THR A 149 38.68 -9.23 16.34
CA THR A 149 38.74 -9.78 14.98
C THR A 149 37.88 -11.03 14.83
N ILE A 150 36.93 -11.23 15.75
CA ILE A 150 36.05 -12.40 15.71
C ILE A 150 35.12 -12.23 14.50
N ALA A 151 35.36 -13.05 13.49
CA ALA A 151 34.53 -13.07 12.29
C ALA A 151 33.12 -13.58 12.63
N ASN A 152 32.10 -13.02 11.97
CA ASN A 152 30.76 -13.56 12.05
C ASN A 152 30.75 -15.03 11.62
N ASN A 153 30.08 -15.89 12.38
CA ASN A 153 30.08 -17.32 12.13
C ASN A 153 28.95 -17.79 11.17
N GLY A 154 28.02 -16.90 10.82
CA GLY A 154 26.90 -17.14 9.90
C GLY A 154 25.69 -17.87 10.50
N ASP A 155 25.58 -18.01 11.83
CA ASP A 155 24.53 -18.77 12.49
C ASP A 155 23.22 -18.00 12.72
N GLY A 156 23.20 -16.68 12.48
CA GLY A 156 22.03 -15.84 12.71
C GLY A 156 21.74 -15.59 14.20
N ILE A 157 22.76 -15.63 15.06
CA ILE A 157 22.68 -15.33 16.48
C ILE A 157 23.46 -14.04 16.78
N ALA A 158 22.84 -13.11 17.51
CA ALA A 158 23.43 -11.80 17.73
C ALA A 158 24.53 -11.90 18.78
N ASP A 159 25.78 -11.80 18.35
CA ASP A 159 26.95 -11.71 19.23
C ASP A 159 27.55 -10.29 19.16
N ALA A 160 27.72 -9.67 20.33
CA ALA A 160 28.29 -8.34 20.48
C ALA A 160 29.77 -8.26 20.09
N PHE A 161 30.45 -9.41 20.06
CA PHE A 161 31.87 -9.50 19.72
C PHE A 161 32.14 -9.91 18.27
N GLU A 162 31.12 -10.38 17.55
CA GLU A 162 31.30 -10.73 16.14
C GLU A 162 31.28 -9.47 15.24
N ASP A 163 32.10 -9.51 14.19
CA ASP A 163 32.06 -8.57 13.07
C ASP A 163 30.72 -8.67 12.28
N TYR A 164 30.53 -7.83 11.28
CA TYR A 164 29.42 -7.92 10.34
C TYR A 164 29.58 -9.15 9.42
N PRO A 165 28.47 -9.75 8.94
CA PRO A 165 28.55 -10.93 8.09
C PRO A 165 29.18 -10.62 6.74
N GLN A 166 29.86 -11.61 6.19
CA GLN A 166 30.30 -11.57 4.81
C GLN A 166 29.08 -11.70 3.89
N VAL A 167 29.09 -10.98 2.76
CA VAL A 167 28.04 -11.10 1.73
C VAL A 167 27.83 -12.55 1.29
N GLY A 168 28.88 -13.38 1.28
CA GLY A 168 28.81 -14.81 0.98
C GLY A 168 27.98 -15.63 2.00
N GLN A 169 28.00 -15.25 3.28
CA GLN A 169 27.18 -15.90 4.32
C GLN A 169 25.71 -15.54 4.12
N VAL A 170 25.41 -14.25 3.88
CA VAL A 170 24.06 -13.77 3.58
C VAL A 170 23.50 -14.47 2.34
N LYS A 171 24.29 -14.52 1.26
CA LYS A 171 23.94 -15.24 0.02
C LYS A 171 23.56 -16.70 0.30
N THR A 172 24.41 -17.43 1.03
CA THR A 172 24.17 -18.84 1.35
C THR A 172 22.87 -19.04 2.11
N ALA A 173 22.59 -18.17 3.09
CA ALA A 173 21.36 -18.22 3.88
C ALA A 173 20.10 -17.92 3.04
N LEU A 174 20.16 -16.91 2.16
CA LEU A 174 19.06 -16.57 1.25
C LEU A 174 18.75 -17.71 0.27
N GLU A 175 19.79 -18.31 -0.32
CA GLU A 175 19.69 -19.48 -1.20
C GLU A 175 19.06 -20.67 -0.48
N ALA A 176 19.58 -21.03 0.70
CA ALA A 176 19.09 -22.17 1.47
C ALA A 176 17.61 -22.03 1.89
N ASN A 177 17.14 -20.79 2.11
CA ASN A 177 15.79 -20.51 2.59
C ASN A 177 14.84 -19.97 1.52
N ASN A 178 15.28 -19.96 0.25
CA ASN A 178 14.52 -19.48 -0.90
C ASN A 178 13.94 -18.06 -0.74
N ILE A 179 14.74 -17.12 -0.24
CA ILE A 179 14.33 -15.73 0.00
C ILE A 179 14.89 -14.81 -1.08
N ILE A 180 14.03 -14.01 -1.70
CA ILE A 180 14.42 -12.96 -2.65
C ILE A 180 14.50 -11.62 -1.89
N PRO A 181 15.68 -11.00 -1.73
CA PRO A 181 15.77 -9.67 -1.15
C PRO A 181 15.41 -8.60 -2.20
N ILE A 182 14.59 -7.62 -1.82
CA ILE A 182 14.35 -6.42 -2.63
C ILE A 182 14.74 -5.21 -1.80
N PHE A 183 15.62 -4.38 -2.33
CA PHE A 183 16.10 -3.18 -1.67
C PHE A 183 15.37 -1.97 -2.24
N LEU A 184 14.60 -1.28 -1.40
CA LEU A 184 13.98 0.00 -1.70
C LEU A 184 14.95 1.07 -1.21
N THR A 185 15.56 1.79 -2.13
CA THR A 185 16.70 2.66 -1.83
C THR A 185 16.51 4.05 -2.39
N THR A 186 16.88 5.05 -1.61
CA THR A 186 17.04 6.42 -2.13
C THR A 186 18.14 6.47 -3.18
N SER A 187 18.06 7.45 -4.08
CA SER A 187 18.93 7.54 -5.26
C SER A 187 20.43 7.65 -4.94
N ASN A 188 20.79 8.16 -3.77
CA ASN A 188 22.18 8.33 -3.33
C ASN A 188 22.89 7.02 -2.98
N VAL A 189 22.16 5.92 -2.69
CA VAL A 189 22.76 4.62 -2.32
C VAL A 189 22.41 3.49 -3.30
N ALA A 190 21.57 3.74 -4.30
CA ALA A 190 21.09 2.71 -5.23
C ALA A 190 22.21 1.86 -5.87
N THR A 191 23.30 2.49 -6.34
CA THR A 191 24.43 1.78 -6.98
C THR A 191 25.17 0.83 -6.03
N ASP A 192 25.23 1.15 -4.74
CA ASP A 192 25.82 0.26 -3.72
C ASP A 192 24.98 -1.01 -3.59
N TYR A 193 23.65 -0.87 -3.58
CA TYR A 193 22.73 -2.01 -3.51
C TYR A 193 22.63 -2.80 -4.82
N GLU A 194 22.77 -2.16 -5.98
CA GLU A 194 22.89 -2.87 -7.27
C GLU A 194 24.14 -3.78 -7.29
N THR A 195 25.25 -3.27 -6.75
CA THR A 195 26.48 -4.03 -6.55
C THR A 195 26.25 -5.18 -5.57
N LEU A 196 25.55 -4.93 -4.45
CA LEU A 196 25.21 -5.96 -3.48
C LEU A 196 24.35 -7.07 -4.08
N VAL A 197 23.27 -6.72 -4.80
CA VAL A 197 22.38 -7.68 -5.48
C VAL A 197 23.17 -8.54 -6.46
N THR A 198 24.11 -7.95 -7.20
CA THR A 198 25.02 -8.69 -8.08
C THR A 198 25.86 -9.71 -7.30
N GLN A 199 26.39 -9.35 -6.13
CA GLN A 199 27.17 -10.25 -5.28
C GLN A 199 26.32 -11.36 -4.65
N LEU A 200 25.10 -11.02 -4.19
CA LEU A 200 24.12 -11.98 -3.67
C LEU A 200 23.64 -12.94 -4.77
N GLY A 201 23.64 -12.50 -6.04
CA GLY A 201 23.22 -13.30 -7.19
C GLY A 201 21.70 -13.49 -7.30
N ARG A 202 20.93 -12.73 -6.50
CA ARG A 202 19.46 -12.73 -6.49
C ARG A 202 18.95 -11.44 -5.84
N GLY A 203 17.72 -11.07 -6.18
CA GLY A 203 17.08 -9.87 -5.66
C GLY A 203 16.96 -8.77 -6.70
N GLY A 204 16.66 -7.56 -6.22
CA GLY A 204 16.45 -6.38 -7.05
C GLY A 204 16.56 -5.10 -6.22
N VAL A 205 16.67 -3.98 -6.92
CA VAL A 205 16.71 -2.64 -6.33
C VAL A 205 15.59 -1.84 -6.97
N LEU A 206 14.78 -1.17 -6.14
CA LEU A 206 13.74 -0.24 -6.58
C LEU A 206 14.00 1.15 -5.97
N SER A 207 13.56 2.17 -6.70
CA SER A 207 13.70 3.57 -6.33
C SER A 207 12.77 3.90 -5.18
N LEU A 208 13.30 4.32 -4.03
CA LEU A 208 12.49 4.89 -2.97
C LEU A 208 12.63 6.41 -3.02
N GLY A 209 11.50 7.11 -3.00
CA GLY A 209 11.43 8.56 -2.88
C GLY A 209 12.20 9.03 -1.65
N SER A 210 12.71 10.26 -1.69
CA SER A 210 13.59 10.78 -0.63
C SER A 210 12.94 10.81 0.76
N LYS A 211 11.60 10.77 0.82
CA LYS A 211 10.81 10.69 2.04
C LYS A 211 10.02 9.40 2.15
N SER A 212 10.23 8.43 1.25
CA SER A 212 9.42 7.22 1.10
C SER A 212 7.95 7.48 0.72
N GLU A 213 7.70 8.56 -0.02
CA GLU A 213 6.37 8.94 -0.52
C GLU A 213 5.78 7.88 -1.46
N ASN A 214 6.59 7.23 -2.30
CA ASN A 214 6.19 6.17 -3.22
C ASN A 214 6.25 4.75 -2.61
N LEU A 215 6.29 4.63 -1.27
CA LEU A 215 6.52 3.34 -0.58
C LEU A 215 5.48 2.28 -0.93
N ALA A 216 4.22 2.68 -1.08
CA ALA A 216 3.15 1.75 -1.45
C ALA A 216 3.41 1.12 -2.82
N ASP A 217 3.80 1.95 -3.78
CA ASP A 217 3.94 1.59 -5.20
C ASP A 217 5.13 0.67 -5.40
N VAL A 218 6.26 1.00 -4.81
CA VAL A 218 7.48 0.19 -4.91
C VAL A 218 7.35 -1.15 -4.19
N ILE A 219 6.53 -1.26 -3.14
CA ILE A 219 6.21 -2.55 -2.52
C ILE A 219 5.33 -3.39 -3.46
N LYS A 220 4.30 -2.80 -4.09
CA LYS A 220 3.47 -3.50 -5.09
C LYS A 220 4.34 -4.01 -6.25
N GLU A 221 5.19 -3.15 -6.79
CA GLU A 221 6.12 -3.49 -7.88
C GLU A 221 7.09 -4.60 -7.45
N ALA A 222 7.69 -4.52 -6.26
CA ALA A 222 8.58 -5.55 -5.72
C ALA A 222 7.92 -6.94 -5.73
N VAL A 223 6.67 -7.02 -5.26
CA VAL A 223 5.93 -8.29 -5.23
C VAL A 223 5.62 -8.78 -6.65
N ALA A 224 5.25 -7.88 -7.57
CA ALA A 224 4.94 -8.25 -8.94
C ALA A 224 6.18 -8.69 -9.75
N GLN A 225 7.29 -7.97 -9.64
CA GLN A 225 8.57 -8.29 -10.29
C GLN A 225 9.07 -9.66 -9.87
N THR A 226 9.08 -9.92 -8.57
CA THR A 226 9.60 -11.17 -8.02
C THR A 226 8.75 -12.38 -8.41
N ARG A 227 7.47 -12.18 -8.75
CA ARG A 227 6.55 -13.20 -9.28
C ARG A 227 6.60 -13.33 -10.81
N ASN A 228 7.36 -12.48 -11.50
CA ASN A 228 7.49 -12.47 -12.96
C ASN A 228 6.12 -12.40 -13.67
N VAL A 229 5.24 -11.52 -13.17
CA VAL A 229 3.90 -11.29 -13.75
C VAL A 229 3.81 -9.99 -14.56
N ILE A 230 4.81 -9.11 -14.47
CA ILE A 230 4.86 -7.83 -15.20
C ILE A 230 5.02 -8.11 -16.70
N SER A 231 4.30 -7.34 -17.52
CA SER A 231 4.38 -7.44 -18.97
C SER A 231 5.75 -6.99 -19.44
N THR A 232 6.37 -7.75 -20.34
CA THR A 232 7.67 -7.40 -20.93
C THR A 232 7.65 -6.17 -21.83
N ASP A 233 6.46 -5.69 -22.17
CA ASP A 233 6.23 -4.59 -23.11
C ASP A 233 6.37 -3.21 -22.42
N VAL A 234 6.50 -3.16 -21.09
CA VAL A 234 6.73 -1.93 -20.31
C VAL A 234 7.97 -2.12 -19.44
N ALA A 235 8.94 -1.23 -19.60
CA ALA A 235 10.01 -1.09 -18.62
C ALA A 235 9.51 -0.10 -17.56
N THR A 236 9.57 -0.47 -16.28
CA THR A 236 9.36 0.50 -15.21
C THR A 236 10.51 1.49 -15.24
N THR A 237 10.22 2.78 -15.36
CA THR A 237 11.26 3.80 -15.34
C THR A 237 11.01 4.82 -14.23
N LYS A 238 11.91 5.80 -14.11
CA LYS A 238 11.82 6.87 -13.11
C LYS A 238 11.36 8.20 -13.71
N GLY A 239 10.96 8.20 -14.97
CA GLY A 239 10.63 9.42 -15.67
C GLY A 239 9.38 9.24 -16.48
N ASP A 240 8.77 10.36 -16.80
CA ASP A 240 7.52 10.48 -17.55
C ASP A 240 7.53 9.58 -18.80
N ASP A 241 6.80 8.47 -18.69
CA ASP A 241 6.68 7.45 -19.71
C ASP A 241 5.39 7.66 -20.51
N THR A 242 5.45 7.35 -21.80
CA THR A 242 4.28 7.44 -22.68
C THR A 242 4.14 6.17 -23.50
N PHE A 243 3.08 5.41 -23.22
CA PHE A 243 2.73 4.19 -23.92
C PHE A 243 1.35 4.31 -24.56
N SER A 244 1.26 3.99 -25.86
CA SER A 244 0.03 4.05 -26.64
C SER A 244 -0.42 2.66 -27.08
N TRP A 245 -1.68 2.54 -27.53
CA TRP A 245 -2.29 1.25 -27.90
C TRP A 245 -1.48 0.44 -28.93
N GLY A 246 -0.68 1.11 -29.77
CA GLY A 246 0.16 0.48 -30.80
C GLY A 246 1.33 -0.31 -30.24
N ASP A 247 1.68 -0.08 -28.98
CA ASP A 247 2.79 -0.71 -28.27
C ASP A 247 2.39 -2.06 -27.67
N PHE A 248 1.08 -2.35 -27.61
CA PHE A 248 0.56 -3.53 -26.93
C PHE A 248 -0.11 -4.52 -27.88
N SER A 249 0.26 -5.79 -27.71
CA SER A 249 -0.48 -6.90 -28.30
C SER A 249 -1.77 -7.20 -27.53
N ALA A 250 -2.72 -7.92 -28.14
CA ALA A 250 -3.91 -8.39 -27.44
C ALA A 250 -3.58 -9.30 -26.24
N GLY A 251 -4.53 -9.42 -25.31
CA GLY A 251 -4.41 -10.22 -24.09
C GLY A 251 -4.08 -9.37 -22.87
N ASN A 252 -4.32 -9.94 -21.69
CA ASN A 252 -4.13 -9.27 -20.41
C ASN A 252 -2.72 -8.68 -20.29
N LYS A 253 -2.65 -7.48 -19.72
CA LYS A 253 -1.41 -6.77 -19.42
C LYS A 253 -1.36 -6.50 -17.92
N VAL A 254 -0.18 -6.61 -17.35
CA VAL A 254 0.16 -6.13 -16.01
C VAL A 254 1.24 -5.09 -16.22
N ILE A 255 0.93 -3.85 -15.90
CA ILE A 255 1.78 -2.68 -16.14
C ILE A 255 1.99 -1.99 -14.80
N PHE A 256 3.24 -1.62 -14.54
CA PHE A 256 3.66 -0.70 -13.49
C PHE A 256 4.43 0.40 -14.23
N ALA A 257 4.01 1.66 -14.10
CA ALA A 257 4.63 2.77 -14.82
C ALA A 257 5.88 3.26 -14.09
N GLY A 258 5.77 3.49 -12.78
CA GLY A 258 6.92 3.67 -11.89
C GLY A 258 6.88 5.03 -11.19
N ASP A 259 8.01 5.74 -11.21
CA ASP A 259 8.03 7.16 -10.80
C ASP A 259 7.93 8.02 -12.09
N GLY A 260 7.28 9.18 -12.04
CA GLY A 260 7.14 10.12 -13.16
C GLY A 260 5.67 10.42 -13.47
N ASP A 261 5.42 11.47 -14.26
CA ASP A 261 4.06 11.75 -14.74
C ASP A 261 3.79 10.90 -15.99
N ASP A 262 3.10 9.76 -15.82
CA ASP A 262 3.00 8.73 -16.86
C ASP A 262 1.70 8.80 -17.66
N SER A 263 1.77 8.42 -18.94
CA SER A 263 0.61 8.32 -19.82
C SER A 263 0.53 6.95 -20.46
N ILE A 264 -0.38 6.11 -19.96
CA ILE A 264 -0.59 4.75 -20.44
C ILE A 264 -1.98 4.63 -21.05
N SER A 265 -2.05 4.27 -22.33
CA SER A 265 -3.31 4.00 -23.02
C SER A 265 -3.38 2.62 -23.64
N LEU A 266 -4.26 1.79 -23.10
CA LEU A 266 -4.65 0.48 -23.64
C LEU A 266 -5.91 0.55 -24.50
N PHE A 267 -6.33 1.75 -24.94
CA PHE A 267 -7.54 1.90 -25.73
C PHE A 267 -7.54 1.02 -26.99
N GLY A 268 -8.52 0.13 -27.10
CA GLY A 268 -8.63 -0.81 -28.22
C GLY A 268 -7.80 -2.11 -28.08
N VAL A 269 -7.02 -2.23 -27.00
CA VAL A 269 -6.41 -3.51 -26.59
C VAL A 269 -7.47 -4.34 -25.88
N ILE A 270 -7.62 -5.60 -26.31
CA ILE A 270 -8.60 -6.52 -25.71
C ILE A 270 -7.91 -7.31 -24.61
N GLY A 271 -8.48 -7.34 -23.41
CA GLY A 271 -7.97 -8.09 -22.28
C GLY A 271 -8.52 -7.58 -20.95
N ASN A 272 -8.25 -8.32 -19.88
CA ASN A 272 -8.46 -7.83 -18.52
C ASN A 272 -7.09 -7.39 -18.00
N HIS A 273 -6.85 -6.09 -17.98
CA HIS A 273 -5.58 -5.46 -17.69
C HIS A 273 -5.46 -5.08 -16.20
N TYR A 274 -4.22 -4.95 -15.76
CA TYR A 274 -3.84 -4.28 -14.52
C TYR A 274 -2.85 -3.19 -14.88
N ILE A 275 -3.14 -1.98 -14.45
CA ILE A 275 -2.30 -0.80 -14.63
C ILE A 275 -2.11 -0.20 -13.24
N ASP A 276 -0.85 0.01 -12.88
CA ASP A 276 -0.41 0.75 -11.70
C ASP A 276 0.38 1.94 -12.24
N GLY A 277 -0.08 3.16 -11.98
CA GLY A 277 0.63 4.38 -12.37
C GLY A 277 1.90 4.51 -11.54
N GLY A 278 1.74 4.60 -10.22
CA GLY A 278 2.85 4.66 -9.29
C GLY A 278 2.94 6.06 -8.73
N ALA A 279 4.10 6.71 -8.79
CA ALA A 279 4.25 8.05 -8.24
C ALA A 279 4.32 9.10 -9.34
N GLY A 280 3.49 10.14 -9.25
CA GLY A 280 3.40 11.21 -10.23
C GLY A 280 1.95 11.43 -10.65
N SER A 281 1.70 12.46 -11.46
CA SER A 281 0.35 12.73 -11.95
C SER A 281 0.07 11.97 -13.24
N ASP A 282 -0.62 10.83 -13.13
CA ASP A 282 -0.76 9.88 -14.22
C ASP A 282 -2.03 10.04 -15.04
N ILE A 283 -1.98 9.55 -16.29
CA ILE A 283 -3.14 9.37 -17.16
C ILE A 283 -3.20 7.91 -17.59
N LEU A 284 -4.11 7.16 -16.97
CA LEU A 284 -4.24 5.71 -17.15
C LEU A 284 -5.56 5.38 -17.82
N VAL A 285 -5.48 4.82 -19.02
CA VAL A 285 -6.64 4.44 -19.83
C VAL A 285 -6.65 2.93 -20.04
N GLY A 286 -7.65 2.28 -19.47
CA GLY A 286 -7.98 0.88 -19.65
C GLY A 286 -8.30 0.52 -21.11
N GLY A 287 -8.47 -0.77 -21.36
CA GLY A 287 -8.78 -1.33 -22.66
C GLY A 287 -10.25 -1.73 -22.78
N ALA A 288 -10.48 -2.84 -23.46
CA ALA A 288 -11.77 -3.51 -23.45
C ALA A 288 -11.66 -4.80 -22.64
N GLY A 289 -12.53 -4.98 -21.65
CA GLY A 289 -12.48 -6.09 -20.71
C GLY A 289 -12.61 -5.58 -19.29
N ALA A 290 -12.54 -6.49 -18.31
CA ALA A 290 -12.67 -6.11 -16.90
C ALA A 290 -11.29 -5.75 -16.33
N ASP A 291 -10.96 -4.47 -16.40
CA ASP A 291 -9.67 -3.90 -16.06
C ASP A 291 -9.58 -3.54 -14.57
N LYS A 292 -8.35 -3.35 -14.11
CA LYS A 292 -8.01 -2.86 -12.78
C LYS A 292 -6.97 -1.78 -12.94
N ILE A 293 -7.27 -0.60 -12.44
CA ILE A 293 -6.41 0.56 -12.57
C ILE A 293 -6.22 1.13 -11.18
N ASP A 294 -4.95 1.29 -10.80
CA ASP A 294 -4.49 1.94 -9.59
C ASP A 294 -3.71 3.18 -10.03
N GLY A 295 -4.16 4.37 -9.63
CA GLY A 295 -3.46 5.62 -9.91
C GLY A 295 -2.11 5.63 -9.21
N GLY A 296 -2.16 5.60 -7.89
CA GLY A 296 -0.96 5.50 -7.06
C GLY A 296 -0.87 6.72 -6.15
N SER A 297 0.21 7.47 -6.22
CA SER A 297 0.39 8.69 -5.46
C SER A 297 0.44 9.92 -6.35
N ASP A 298 -0.12 11.02 -5.85
CA ASP A 298 -0.37 12.29 -6.55
C ASP A 298 -1.66 12.26 -7.40
N ASP A 299 -1.98 13.37 -8.07
CA ASP A 299 -3.30 13.58 -8.68
C ASP A 299 -3.43 12.86 -10.04
N ASP A 300 -4.27 11.82 -10.12
CA ASP A 300 -4.36 10.91 -11.27
C ASP A 300 -5.65 11.02 -12.10
N ASN A 301 -5.59 10.59 -13.37
CA ASN A 301 -6.75 10.46 -14.27
C ASN A 301 -6.93 9.01 -14.76
N LEU A 302 -7.97 8.34 -14.28
CA LEU A 302 -8.24 6.93 -14.53
C LEU A 302 -9.50 6.73 -15.37
N LEU A 303 -9.39 6.02 -16.50
CA LEU A 303 -10.50 5.71 -17.40
C LEU A 303 -10.63 4.19 -17.62
N GLY A 304 -11.74 3.58 -17.18
CA GLY A 304 -12.00 2.13 -17.30
C GLY A 304 -12.32 1.66 -18.72
N ASN A 305 -13.05 2.49 -19.48
CA ASN A 305 -13.58 2.21 -20.83
C ASN A 305 -14.73 1.19 -20.89
N ASN A 306 -14.56 0.01 -21.52
CA ASN A 306 -15.67 -0.94 -21.65
C ASN A 306 -15.35 -2.18 -20.83
N GLY A 307 -16.22 -2.52 -19.89
CA GLY A 307 -16.09 -3.69 -19.06
C GLY A 307 -16.60 -3.43 -17.66
N ASN A 308 -16.37 -4.38 -16.75
CA ASN A 308 -16.70 -4.15 -15.35
C ASN A 308 -15.37 -3.90 -14.64
N ASP A 309 -15.03 -2.64 -14.50
CA ASP A 309 -13.70 -2.18 -14.14
C ASP A 309 -13.59 -1.93 -12.64
N ILE A 310 -12.36 -1.88 -12.15
CA ILE A 310 -12.03 -1.51 -10.78
C ILE A 310 -11.01 -0.38 -10.85
N LEU A 311 -11.41 0.80 -10.40
CA LEU A 311 -10.57 1.99 -10.38
C LEU A 311 -10.30 2.39 -8.93
N PHE A 312 -9.02 2.53 -8.61
CA PHE A 312 -8.53 3.02 -7.33
C PHE A 312 -7.71 4.29 -7.56
N GLY A 313 -8.13 5.41 -6.97
CA GLY A 313 -7.35 6.66 -7.02
C GLY A 313 -6.07 6.54 -6.20
N SER A 314 -6.21 5.96 -5.00
CA SER A 314 -5.15 5.82 -4.00
C SER A 314 -4.88 7.13 -3.26
N SER A 315 -3.81 7.87 -3.51
CA SER A 315 -3.60 9.14 -2.80
C SER A 315 -3.42 10.30 -3.74
N GLY A 316 -4.23 11.33 -3.62
CA GLY A 316 -4.20 12.44 -4.58
C GLY A 316 -5.59 13.02 -4.74
N LYS A 317 -5.76 13.97 -5.65
CA LYS A 317 -7.08 14.41 -6.11
C LYS A 317 -7.35 13.80 -7.47
N ASP A 318 -8.01 12.67 -7.44
CA ASP A 318 -8.09 11.80 -8.60
C ASP A 318 -9.39 12.00 -9.37
N ILE A 319 -9.34 11.69 -10.67
CA ILE A 319 -10.50 11.63 -11.55
C ILE A 319 -10.68 10.18 -11.99
N LEU A 320 -11.74 9.52 -11.55
CA LEU A 320 -12.07 8.14 -11.86
C LEU A 320 -13.33 8.08 -12.73
N ILE A 321 -13.20 7.53 -13.94
CA ILE A 321 -14.31 7.41 -14.91
C ILE A 321 -14.46 5.96 -15.38
N GLY A 322 -15.49 5.26 -14.89
CA GLY A 322 -15.80 3.86 -15.23
C GLY A 322 -16.19 3.65 -16.69
N ASN A 323 -16.98 4.58 -17.25
CA ASN A 323 -17.57 4.52 -18.59
C ASN A 323 -18.65 3.43 -18.76
N LYS A 324 -18.38 2.28 -19.39
CA LYS A 324 -19.42 1.29 -19.70
C LYS A 324 -19.21 -0.01 -18.94
N GLY A 325 -20.19 -0.34 -18.12
CA GLY A 325 -20.37 -1.64 -17.48
C GLY A 325 -20.67 -1.42 -16.01
N ASN A 326 -20.50 -2.45 -15.20
CA ASN A 326 -20.75 -2.33 -13.76
C ASN A 326 -19.42 -2.14 -13.04
N ASP A 327 -19.10 -0.89 -12.76
CA ASP A 327 -17.77 -0.48 -12.32
C ASP A 327 -17.69 -0.35 -10.80
N TYR A 328 -16.48 -0.46 -10.28
CA TYR A 328 -16.13 -0.23 -8.89
C TYR A 328 -15.12 0.91 -8.81
N LEU A 329 -15.49 2.01 -8.18
CA LEU A 329 -14.67 3.20 -8.05
C LEU A 329 -14.42 3.47 -6.56
N GLN A 330 -13.16 3.67 -6.20
CA GLN A 330 -12.74 4.04 -4.85
C GLN A 330 -11.64 5.11 -4.97
N GLY A 331 -11.96 6.35 -4.58
CA GLY A 331 -11.00 7.46 -4.60
C GLY A 331 -9.84 7.25 -3.63
N ASP A 332 -10.11 6.59 -2.50
CA ASP A 332 -9.19 6.45 -1.37
C ASP A 332 -8.95 7.79 -0.66
N SER A 333 -7.78 8.43 -0.75
CA SER A 333 -7.49 9.65 0.00
C SER A 333 -7.40 10.88 -0.89
N GLY A 334 -8.29 11.85 -0.67
CA GLY A 334 -8.24 13.17 -1.27
C GLY A 334 -9.61 13.64 -1.73
N ASP A 335 -9.68 14.76 -2.45
CA ASP A 335 -10.98 15.27 -2.91
C ASP A 335 -11.18 14.79 -4.35
N ASP A 336 -11.72 13.58 -4.51
CA ASP A 336 -11.79 12.89 -5.80
C ASP A 336 -13.06 13.21 -6.60
N LEU A 337 -13.01 12.98 -7.90
CA LEU A 337 -14.16 12.99 -8.80
C LEU A 337 -14.43 11.57 -9.31
N LEU A 338 -15.62 11.05 -9.02
CA LEU A 338 -16.04 9.71 -9.40
C LEU A 338 -17.21 9.78 -10.40
N GLU A 339 -17.06 9.14 -11.56
CA GLU A 339 -18.09 8.99 -12.60
C GLU A 339 -18.23 7.50 -12.95
N GLY A 340 -19.37 6.88 -12.63
CA GLY A 340 -19.60 5.46 -12.89
C GLY A 340 -19.86 5.20 -14.38
N GLY A 341 -20.62 6.07 -15.01
CA GLY A 341 -21.06 5.98 -16.39
C GLY A 341 -22.33 5.14 -16.53
N SER A 342 -22.34 4.25 -17.53
CA SER A 342 -23.48 3.40 -17.81
C SER A 342 -23.34 2.04 -17.16
N GLY A 343 -24.20 1.74 -16.20
CA GLY A 343 -24.34 0.38 -15.70
C GLY A 343 -25.00 0.34 -14.34
N SER A 344 -24.43 -0.44 -13.44
CA SER A 344 -24.83 -0.52 -12.04
C SER A 344 -23.55 -0.48 -11.22
N ASP A 345 -23.20 0.73 -10.84
CA ASP A 345 -21.85 1.07 -10.40
C ASP A 345 -21.77 1.15 -8.88
N LYS A 346 -20.56 1.01 -8.36
CA LYS A 346 -20.27 1.04 -6.93
C LYS A 346 -19.24 2.10 -6.63
N PHE A 347 -19.64 3.10 -5.86
CA PHE A 347 -18.77 4.15 -5.31
C PHE A 347 -18.42 3.76 -3.88
N ALA A 348 -17.18 3.33 -3.64
CA ALA A 348 -16.79 2.69 -2.39
C ALA A 348 -15.94 3.59 -1.49
N PHE A 349 -16.27 3.58 -0.20
CA PHE A 349 -15.58 4.33 0.84
C PHE A 349 -15.04 3.37 1.90
N ALA A 350 -13.72 3.17 1.92
CA ALA A 350 -13.06 2.22 2.81
C ALA A 350 -11.57 2.55 3.06
N THR A 351 -11.23 3.04 4.25
CA THR A 351 -9.83 3.25 4.68
C THR A 351 -9.22 2.04 5.39
N GLY A 352 -10.02 0.99 5.66
CA GLY A 352 -9.57 -0.17 6.44
C GLY A 352 -9.34 0.11 7.93
N SER A 353 -9.71 1.30 8.43
CA SER A 353 -9.64 1.66 9.86
C SER A 353 -10.70 2.71 10.21
N LYS A 354 -10.78 3.16 11.48
CA LYS A 354 -11.79 4.15 11.93
C LYS A 354 -11.84 5.35 10.97
N PHE A 355 -13.06 5.78 10.60
CA PHE A 355 -13.28 6.95 9.75
C PHE A 355 -12.42 8.14 10.17
N ASN A 356 -11.62 8.63 9.21
CA ASN A 356 -10.81 9.82 9.35
C ASN A 356 -11.01 10.67 8.10
N ILE A 357 -11.59 11.85 8.26
CA ILE A 357 -11.93 12.70 7.11
C ILE A 357 -10.70 13.21 6.36
N ARG A 358 -9.52 13.23 7.00
CA ARG A 358 -8.26 13.56 6.31
C ARG A 358 -7.72 12.40 5.48
N GLU A 359 -8.10 11.17 5.82
CA GLU A 359 -7.66 9.98 5.09
C GLU A 359 -8.59 9.67 3.91
N LEU A 360 -9.86 10.09 3.93
CA LEU A 360 -10.75 9.95 2.77
C LEU A 360 -10.79 11.20 1.90
N GLY A 361 -10.80 12.39 2.52
CA GLY A 361 -11.19 13.61 1.81
C GLY A 361 -12.70 13.65 1.52
N VAL A 362 -13.12 14.54 0.60
CA VAL A 362 -14.52 14.73 0.23
C VAL A 362 -14.74 14.51 -1.26
N ASP A 363 -15.14 13.30 -1.61
CA ASP A 363 -15.34 12.88 -3.00
C ASP A 363 -16.61 13.50 -3.60
N THR A 364 -16.57 13.73 -4.91
CA THR A 364 -17.72 14.12 -5.72
C THR A 364 -18.15 12.96 -6.60
N ILE A 365 -19.37 12.46 -6.41
CA ILE A 365 -19.99 11.47 -7.29
C ILE A 365 -20.85 12.20 -8.33
N SER A 366 -20.46 12.13 -9.59
CA SER A 366 -20.97 13.02 -10.63
C SER A 366 -22.25 12.56 -11.32
N ASP A 367 -22.55 11.26 -11.33
CA ASP A 367 -23.61 10.70 -12.17
C ASP A 367 -24.46 9.60 -11.50
N PHE A 368 -24.53 9.62 -10.17
CA PHE A 368 -25.26 8.61 -9.39
C PHE A 368 -26.70 8.39 -9.88
N THR A 369 -27.01 7.17 -10.29
CA THR A 369 -28.32 6.75 -10.79
C THR A 369 -29.08 5.90 -9.75
N PRO A 370 -30.13 6.45 -9.11
CA PRO A 370 -30.92 5.71 -8.11
C PRO A 370 -31.52 4.41 -8.63
N GLY A 371 -31.44 3.37 -7.80
CA GLY A 371 -31.98 2.05 -8.14
C GLY A 371 -31.08 1.20 -9.04
N LYS A 372 -30.01 1.78 -9.60
CA LYS A 372 -28.94 1.05 -10.28
C LYS A 372 -27.68 1.03 -9.43
N ASP A 373 -27.19 2.22 -9.10
CA ASP A 373 -25.88 2.35 -8.45
C ASP A 373 -25.98 2.15 -6.95
N LYS A 374 -24.79 1.99 -6.33
CA LYS A 374 -24.62 1.82 -4.90
C LYS A 374 -23.48 2.69 -4.38
N ILE A 375 -23.73 3.31 -3.24
CA ILE A 375 -22.67 3.85 -2.38
C ILE A 375 -22.29 2.75 -1.41
N GLN A 376 -21.09 2.21 -1.55
CA GLN A 376 -20.60 1.12 -0.72
C GLN A 376 -19.83 1.67 0.49
N LEU A 377 -20.22 1.25 1.69
CA LEU A 377 -19.64 1.71 2.96
C LEU A 377 -19.00 0.54 3.70
N SER A 378 -17.71 0.65 4.03
CA SER A 378 -17.04 -0.37 4.86
C SER A 378 -17.32 -0.17 6.35
N LYS A 379 -17.72 -1.23 7.06
CA LYS A 379 -17.93 -1.19 8.51
C LYS A 379 -16.64 -1.03 9.31
N SER A 380 -15.49 -1.40 8.75
CA SER A 380 -14.19 -1.08 9.36
C SER A 380 -13.96 0.44 9.43
N THR A 381 -14.55 1.18 8.48
CA THR A 381 -14.46 2.64 8.36
C THR A 381 -15.61 3.32 9.07
N PHE A 382 -16.85 3.00 8.71
CA PHE A 382 -18.08 3.53 9.30
C PHE A 382 -18.52 2.64 10.49
N THR A 383 -17.74 2.68 11.56
CA THR A 383 -17.85 1.76 12.71
C THR A 383 -19.16 1.84 13.50
N ALA A 384 -19.90 2.95 13.40
CA ALA A 384 -21.20 3.15 14.04
C ALA A 384 -22.36 2.48 13.30
N LEU A 385 -22.14 1.93 12.09
CA LEU A 385 -23.19 1.21 11.36
C LEU A 385 -23.63 -0.04 12.12
N SER A 386 -24.94 -0.18 12.34
CA SER A 386 -25.52 -1.24 13.16
C SER A 386 -25.73 -2.57 12.41
N ASN A 387 -25.60 -2.58 11.08
CA ASN A 387 -25.66 -3.77 10.22
C ASN A 387 -24.65 -4.85 10.64
N SER A 388 -25.07 -6.12 10.77
CA SER A 388 -24.25 -7.24 11.27
C SER A 388 -23.96 -8.37 10.27
N VAL A 389 -24.41 -8.25 9.00
CA VAL A 389 -24.28 -9.30 7.96
C VAL A 389 -23.81 -8.73 6.61
N PHE A 390 -22.89 -9.43 5.94
CA PHE A 390 -22.31 -9.09 4.64
C PHE A 390 -23.07 -9.73 3.44
N PRO A 391 -23.21 -9.02 2.30
CA PRO A 391 -23.44 -7.58 2.17
C PRO A 391 -24.95 -7.27 2.35
N THR A 392 -25.28 -6.13 2.98
CA THR A 392 -26.68 -5.73 3.23
C THR A 392 -26.92 -4.24 2.98
N GLN A 393 -28.16 -3.85 2.69
CA GLN A 393 -28.57 -2.44 2.63
C GLN A 393 -28.47 -1.79 4.02
N LEU A 394 -28.30 -0.47 4.08
CA LEU A 394 -28.45 0.25 5.35
C LEU A 394 -29.82 -0.05 5.97
N ASN A 395 -29.89 -0.09 7.30
CA ASN A 395 -31.18 -0.12 7.97
C ASN A 395 -31.73 1.31 8.14
N SER A 396 -33.02 1.41 8.47
CA SER A 396 -33.70 2.71 8.59
C SER A 396 -33.25 3.54 9.80
N ALA A 397 -32.53 2.95 10.76
CA ALA A 397 -31.98 3.71 11.90
C ALA A 397 -30.63 4.35 11.53
N ASP A 398 -29.89 3.74 10.60
CA ASP A 398 -28.57 4.20 10.18
C ASP A 398 -28.62 5.27 9.07
N PHE A 399 -29.78 5.55 8.46
CA PHE A 399 -29.92 6.52 7.38
C PHE A 399 -30.99 7.58 7.64
N ALA A 400 -30.65 8.85 7.45
CA ALA A 400 -31.58 9.98 7.47
C ALA A 400 -31.38 10.93 6.29
N THR A 401 -32.44 11.66 5.94
CA THR A 401 -32.39 12.76 4.97
C THR A 401 -32.73 14.07 5.64
N VAL A 402 -31.94 15.10 5.36
CA VAL A 402 -32.11 16.47 5.85
C VAL A 402 -32.11 17.45 4.66
N THR A 403 -32.32 18.74 4.95
CA THR A 403 -32.30 19.84 3.97
C THR A 403 -31.28 20.92 4.31
N ASP A 404 -30.49 20.72 5.36
CA ASP A 404 -29.51 21.67 5.89
C ASP A 404 -28.37 20.89 6.57
N ASP A 405 -27.13 21.28 6.30
CA ASP A 405 -25.93 20.61 6.81
C ASP A 405 -25.85 20.66 8.35
N THR A 406 -26.39 21.73 8.97
CA THR A 406 -26.43 21.87 10.44
C THR A 406 -27.32 20.82 11.10
N LEU A 407 -28.32 20.29 10.37
CA LEU A 407 -29.17 19.21 10.86
C LEU A 407 -28.48 17.85 10.78
N ALA A 408 -27.50 17.69 9.90
CA ALA A 408 -26.75 16.44 9.82
C ALA A 408 -25.91 16.20 11.08
N ALA A 409 -25.39 17.27 11.69
CA ALA A 409 -24.65 17.22 12.95
C ALA A 409 -25.48 16.74 14.16
N SER A 410 -26.79 16.96 14.14
CA SER A 410 -27.70 16.60 15.24
C SER A 410 -28.59 15.38 14.94
N SER A 411 -28.40 14.76 13.78
CA SER A 411 -29.11 13.54 13.39
C SER A 411 -28.67 12.36 14.24
N SER A 412 -29.62 11.50 14.65
CA SER A 412 -29.32 10.23 15.32
C SER A 412 -28.89 9.12 14.36
N ALA A 413 -29.03 9.33 13.05
CA ALA A 413 -28.61 8.37 12.04
C ALA A 413 -27.12 8.52 11.72
N ALA A 414 -26.44 7.39 11.51
CA ALA A 414 -25.01 7.35 11.21
C ALA A 414 -24.67 7.95 9.84
N ILE A 415 -25.52 7.73 8.83
CA ILE A 415 -25.36 8.29 7.49
C ILE A 415 -26.47 9.30 7.25
N VAL A 416 -26.10 10.52 6.89
CA VAL A 416 -27.05 11.61 6.67
C VAL A 416 -26.85 12.20 5.28
N TYR A 417 -27.94 12.27 4.52
CA TYR A 417 -27.97 12.88 3.20
C TYR A 417 -28.67 14.23 3.25
N ASN A 418 -27.99 15.31 2.85
CA ASN A 418 -28.63 16.59 2.62
C ASN A 418 -29.16 16.69 1.18
N SER A 419 -30.48 16.58 1.06
CA SER A 419 -31.19 16.64 -0.22
C SER A 419 -31.20 18.02 -0.89
N ALA A 420 -30.84 19.09 -0.17
CA ALA A 420 -30.82 20.45 -0.72
C ALA A 420 -29.52 20.78 -1.47
N ASN A 421 -28.43 20.09 -1.13
CA ASN A 421 -27.12 20.35 -1.73
C ASN A 421 -26.38 19.08 -2.16
N GLY A 422 -26.89 17.87 -1.92
CA GLY A 422 -26.29 16.59 -2.31
C GLY A 422 -25.23 16.04 -1.35
N SER A 423 -24.94 16.72 -0.23
CA SER A 423 -23.87 16.30 0.70
C SER A 423 -24.23 15.03 1.47
N LEU A 424 -23.24 14.17 1.67
CA LEU A 424 -23.30 12.97 2.48
C LEU A 424 -22.36 13.08 3.68
N PHE A 425 -22.90 12.76 4.85
CA PHE A 425 -22.22 12.90 6.12
C PHE A 425 -22.21 11.59 6.90
N TYR A 426 -21.14 11.38 7.65
CA TYR A 426 -21.05 10.37 8.69
C TYR A 426 -21.12 11.03 10.07
N ASN A 427 -22.07 10.57 10.89
CA ASN A 427 -22.29 11.02 12.27
C ASN A 427 -22.24 9.80 13.22
N PRO A 428 -21.06 9.41 13.74
CA PRO A 428 -20.93 8.17 14.52
C PRO A 428 -21.70 8.19 15.86
N ASN A 429 -21.90 9.39 16.43
CA ASN A 429 -22.28 9.56 17.84
C ASN A 429 -23.63 10.26 18.01
N GLY A 430 -24.24 10.70 16.91
CA GLY A 430 -25.45 11.52 16.92
C GLY A 430 -25.30 12.84 17.67
N SER A 431 -24.07 13.34 17.80
CA SER A 431 -23.71 14.55 18.55
C SER A 431 -22.99 15.54 17.65
N ALA A 432 -23.36 16.82 17.77
CA ALA A 432 -22.76 17.90 17.00
C ALA A 432 -21.28 18.14 17.36
N ASP A 433 -20.86 17.77 18.56
CA ASP A 433 -19.51 18.02 19.08
C ASP A 433 -18.43 17.25 18.29
N ASP A 434 -18.80 16.11 17.69
CA ASP A 434 -17.89 15.20 16.98
C ASP A 434 -18.05 15.22 15.45
N PHE A 435 -18.98 16.03 14.93
CA PHE A 435 -19.42 15.96 13.53
C PHE A 435 -18.39 16.51 12.53
N ALA A 436 -17.41 17.27 13.00
CA ALA A 436 -16.29 17.78 12.20
C ALA A 436 -14.93 17.44 12.84
N GLU A 437 -14.91 16.57 13.85
CA GLU A 437 -13.66 16.09 14.40
C GLU A 437 -13.01 15.11 13.43
N ILE A 438 -11.72 15.32 13.20
CA ILE A 438 -10.88 14.59 12.25
C ILE A 438 -11.03 13.07 12.38
N ASN A 439 -11.29 12.57 13.60
CA ASN A 439 -11.30 11.15 13.92
C ASN A 439 -12.69 10.56 14.19
N SER A 440 -13.77 11.29 13.92
CA SER A 440 -15.11 10.92 14.40
C SER A 440 -16.12 10.87 13.27
N GLY A 441 -16.33 11.99 12.58
CA GLY A 441 -17.38 12.13 11.57
C GLY A 441 -17.09 13.29 10.63
N GLY A 442 -18.01 13.55 9.71
CA GLY A 442 -17.85 14.61 8.73
C GLY A 442 -18.55 14.34 7.42
N LYS A 443 -18.54 15.37 6.57
CA LYS A 443 -18.89 15.22 5.16
C LYS A 443 -17.84 14.34 4.52
N PHE A 444 -18.22 13.26 3.85
CA PHE A 444 -17.28 12.37 3.16
C PHE A 444 -17.53 12.29 1.65
N ALA A 445 -18.72 12.71 1.21
CA ALA A 445 -19.04 12.70 -0.21
C ALA A 445 -20.06 13.79 -0.56
N GLN A 446 -20.17 14.04 -1.84
CA GLN A 446 -21.05 15.02 -2.45
C GLN A 446 -21.59 14.45 -3.75
N LEU A 447 -22.91 14.39 -3.94
CA LEU A 447 -23.48 14.16 -5.27
C LEU A 447 -23.40 15.45 -6.09
N ASP A 448 -23.11 15.39 -7.39
CA ASP A 448 -22.92 16.60 -8.21
C ASP A 448 -24.05 17.63 -8.06
N ALA A 449 -23.63 18.91 -8.07
CA ALA A 449 -24.44 20.09 -7.84
C ALA A 449 -25.58 20.29 -8.86
N THR A 450 -25.54 19.57 -9.98
CA THR A 450 -26.55 19.70 -11.05
C THR A 450 -27.76 18.77 -10.86
N TYR A 451 -27.66 17.73 -10.04
CA TYR A 451 -28.74 16.78 -9.77
C TYR A 451 -28.60 16.10 -8.39
N PHE A 452 -29.57 16.34 -7.49
CA PHE A 452 -29.62 15.70 -6.16
C PHE A 452 -30.69 14.61 -6.14
N PRO A 453 -30.36 13.36 -6.53
CA PRO A 453 -31.34 12.29 -6.50
C PRO A 453 -31.83 12.01 -5.08
N ALA A 454 -33.04 11.47 -4.97
CA ALA A 454 -33.52 10.94 -3.70
C ALA A 454 -32.72 9.67 -3.36
N LEU A 455 -32.01 9.70 -2.23
CA LEU A 455 -31.37 8.51 -1.68
C LEU A 455 -32.29 7.81 -0.69
N THR A 456 -32.19 6.49 -0.65
CA THR A 456 -32.86 5.63 0.33
C THR A 456 -31.84 4.66 0.91
N THR A 457 -32.22 3.88 1.90
CA THR A 457 -31.36 2.78 2.40
C THR A 457 -30.90 1.82 1.30
N ALA A 458 -31.71 1.64 0.25
CA ALA A 458 -31.38 0.80 -0.90
C ALA A 458 -30.32 1.41 -1.83
N SER A 459 -29.99 2.69 -1.68
CA SER A 459 -28.89 3.35 -2.38
C SER A 459 -27.52 2.92 -1.84
N PHE A 460 -27.48 2.25 -0.70
CA PHE A 460 -26.24 1.90 -0.01
C PHE A 460 -26.03 0.38 0.05
N GLU A 461 -24.77 -0.03 0.10
CA GLU A 461 -24.32 -1.40 0.36
C GLU A 461 -23.29 -1.37 1.50
N VAL A 462 -23.51 -2.13 2.58
CA VAL A 462 -22.56 -2.23 3.70
C VAL A 462 -21.70 -3.49 3.57
N VAL A 463 -20.39 -3.31 3.70
CA VAL A 463 -19.36 -4.36 3.65
C VAL A 463 -18.59 -4.46 4.96
N PHE A 464 -17.94 -5.60 5.23
CA PHE A 464 -17.25 -5.90 6.51
C PHE A 464 -15.75 -5.95 6.37
#